data_AF-A0A348PCD7-F1
#
_entry.id   AF-A0A348PCD7-F1
#
_cell.length_a   1.000
_cell.length_b   1.000
_cell.length_c   1.000
_cell.angle_alpha   90.00
_cell.angle_beta   90.00
_cell.angle_gamma   90.00
#
_symmetry.space_group_name_H-M   'P 1'
#
loop_
_entity.id
_entity.type
_entity.pdbx_description
1 polymer ?
#
loop_
_entity_poly.entity_id
_entity_poly.type
_entity_poly.pdbx_seq_one_letter_code
_entity_poly.pdbx_strand_id
1 'polypeptide(L)'
;MRSVDTIMVTRRAESFTKRSIKASSKQHALRCAVSMLDLTTLEGKDTPEKVRALCRKAIQPVDVPAGRPALEWPAPHVAAVCVYPMLVPTAKEALAGSGVNVAAVATGFPSGQYPLDIRLRDCVDAIAAGADEIDMVISRGLFLAGRFDDIAQEIRETRARCAQPPKGKPAHLKIILETGELETLENV
;
A
#
# COMPACT_ATOMS: atom_id res chain seq x y z
N MET A 1 -2.16 5.65 -30.37
CA MET A 1 -2.63 4.83 -29.23
C MET A 1 -3.92 4.15 -29.66
N ARG A 2 -4.13 2.85 -29.39
CA ARG A 2 -5.39 2.17 -29.73
C ARG A 2 -6.43 2.51 -28.65
N SER A 3 -7.64 2.90 -29.05
CA SER A 3 -8.76 3.17 -28.14
C SER A 3 -9.10 1.93 -27.31
N VAL A 4 -9.48 2.10 -26.04
CA VAL A 4 -9.88 0.98 -25.18
C VAL A 4 -11.35 0.63 -25.47
N ASP A 5 -11.64 -0.65 -25.68
CA ASP A 5 -13.02 -1.14 -25.82
C ASP A 5 -13.65 -1.32 -24.43
N THR A 6 -14.32 -0.26 -23.97
CA THR A 6 -14.95 -0.20 -22.65
C THR A 6 -16.07 -1.25 -22.47
N ILE A 7 -16.74 -1.64 -23.55
CA ILE A 7 -17.79 -2.67 -23.54
C ILE A 7 -17.15 -4.03 -23.24
N MET A 8 -16.06 -4.36 -23.91
CA MET A 8 -15.35 -5.62 -23.68
C MET A 8 -14.70 -5.69 -22.29
N VAL A 9 -14.16 -4.57 -21.80
CA VAL A 9 -13.65 -4.49 -20.41
C VAL A 9 -14.76 -4.80 -19.41
N THR A 10 -15.92 -4.14 -19.54
CA THR A 10 -17.06 -4.34 -18.64
C THR A 10 -17.56 -5.78 -18.69
N ARG A 11 -17.77 -6.33 -19.90
CA ARG A 11 -18.18 -7.73 -20.09
C ARG A 11 -17.17 -8.71 -19.48
N ARG A 12 -15.87 -8.42 -19.60
CA ARG A 12 -14.82 -9.26 -19.01
C ARG A 12 -14.85 -9.19 -17.48
N ALA A 13 -14.99 -8.01 -16.90
CA ALA A 13 -15.10 -7.82 -15.45
C ALA A 13 -16.30 -8.60 -14.88
N GLU A 14 -17.48 -8.46 -15.48
CA GLU A 14 -18.68 -9.20 -15.09
C GLU A 14 -18.52 -10.72 -15.18
N SER A 15 -17.69 -11.22 -16.09
CA SER A 15 -17.50 -12.67 -16.23
C SER A 15 -16.84 -13.30 -15.00
N PHE A 16 -16.07 -12.54 -14.23
CA PHE A 16 -15.43 -13.01 -13.00
C PHE A 16 -16.40 -13.21 -11.83
N THR A 17 -17.57 -12.55 -11.85
CA THR A 17 -18.56 -12.63 -10.74
C THR A 17 -19.55 -13.79 -10.89
N LYS A 18 -19.60 -14.43 -12.07
CA LYS A 18 -20.63 -15.43 -12.43
C LYS A 18 -20.25 -16.86 -12.06
N ARG A 19 -19.02 -17.14 -11.65
CA ARG A 19 -18.53 -18.50 -11.40
C ARG A 19 -18.47 -18.83 -9.91
N SER A 20 -19.10 -19.95 -9.53
CA SER A 20 -18.94 -20.50 -8.19
C SER A 20 -17.54 -21.10 -8.01
N ILE A 21 -16.93 -20.82 -6.86
CA ILE A 21 -15.60 -21.31 -6.48
C ILE A 21 -15.78 -22.43 -5.44
N LYS A 22 -15.06 -23.55 -5.61
CA LYS A 22 -15.05 -24.65 -4.64
C LYS A 22 -14.62 -24.16 -3.26
N ALA A 23 -15.15 -24.77 -2.20
CA ALA A 23 -14.85 -24.36 -0.82
C ALA A 23 -13.33 -24.38 -0.50
N SER A 24 -12.62 -25.44 -0.92
CA SER A 24 -11.17 -25.53 -0.74
C SER A 24 -10.39 -24.43 -1.47
N SER A 25 -10.80 -24.10 -2.70
CA SER A 25 -10.21 -22.98 -3.46
C SER A 25 -10.47 -21.64 -2.79
N LYS A 26 -11.66 -21.43 -2.18
CA LYS A 26 -11.95 -20.22 -1.39
C LYS A 26 -11.03 -20.10 -0.18
N GLN A 27 -10.82 -21.19 0.56
CA GLN A 27 -9.93 -21.19 1.72
C GLN A 27 -8.49 -20.86 1.32
N HIS A 28 -7.98 -21.47 0.25
CA HIS A 28 -6.65 -21.17 -0.27
C HIS A 28 -6.54 -19.69 -0.71
N ALA A 29 -7.53 -19.19 -1.45
CA ALA A 29 -7.55 -17.80 -1.91
C ALA A 29 -7.59 -16.80 -0.73
N LEU A 30 -8.37 -17.07 0.31
CA LEU A 30 -8.43 -16.23 1.50
C LEU A 30 -7.08 -16.19 2.24
N ARG A 31 -6.41 -17.34 2.38
CA ARG A 31 -5.08 -17.41 3.00
C ARG A 31 -4.05 -16.63 2.19
N CYS A 32 -4.07 -16.82 0.87
CA CYS A 32 -3.22 -16.08 -0.06
C CYS A 32 -3.46 -14.57 0.04
N ALA A 33 -4.73 -14.15 0.02
CA ALA A 33 -5.10 -12.75 0.19
C ALA A 33 -4.54 -12.17 1.49
N VAL A 34 -4.73 -12.84 2.63
CA VAL A 34 -4.19 -12.38 3.92
C VAL A 34 -2.68 -12.21 3.88
N SER A 35 -1.94 -13.17 3.30
CA SER A 35 -0.47 -13.09 3.21
C SER A 35 0.07 -11.98 2.30
N MET A 36 -0.80 -11.34 1.51
CA MET A 36 -0.44 -10.24 0.60
C MET A 36 -1.07 -8.91 1.01
N LEU A 37 -1.68 -8.84 2.20
CA LEU A 37 -2.30 -7.61 2.67
C LEU A 37 -1.24 -6.61 3.16
N ASP A 38 -1.42 -5.37 2.74
CA ASP A 38 -0.95 -4.20 3.46
C ASP A 38 -2.09 -3.79 4.40
N LEU A 39 -1.97 -4.13 5.68
CA LEU A 39 -2.98 -3.82 6.68
C LEU A 39 -2.84 -2.34 7.10
N THR A 40 -3.82 -1.52 6.74
CA THR A 40 -3.66 -0.07 6.70
C THR A 40 -4.50 0.67 7.73
N THR A 41 -3.94 1.73 8.33
CA THR A 41 -4.70 2.81 8.98
C THR A 41 -4.12 4.15 8.57
N LEU A 42 -4.97 5.03 8.05
CA LEU A 42 -4.60 6.35 7.52
C LEU A 42 -5.64 7.41 7.93
N GLU A 43 -6.09 7.35 9.18
CA GLU A 43 -7.01 8.35 9.72
C GLU A 43 -6.24 9.50 10.37
N GLY A 44 -6.72 10.73 10.21
CA GLY A 44 -6.09 11.90 10.84
C GLY A 44 -6.10 11.88 12.39
N LYS A 45 -6.85 10.95 12.99
CA LYS A 45 -6.91 10.70 14.44
C LYS A 45 -6.09 9.49 14.90
N ASP A 46 -5.27 8.92 14.04
CA ASP A 46 -4.48 7.75 14.39
C ASP A 46 -3.49 8.04 15.53
N THR A 47 -3.48 7.14 16.51
CA THR A 47 -2.61 7.23 17.69
C THR A 47 -1.60 6.07 17.69
N PRO A 48 -0.49 6.19 18.44
CA PRO A 48 0.43 5.09 18.63
C PRO A 48 -0.25 3.81 19.13
N GLU A 49 -1.23 3.90 20.04
CA GLU A 49 -1.96 2.75 20.59
C GLU A 49 -2.80 2.04 19.53
N LYS A 50 -3.46 2.81 18.64
CA LYS A 50 -4.21 2.24 17.52
C LYS A 50 -3.27 1.52 16.55
N VAL A 51 -2.11 2.09 16.25
CA VAL A 51 -1.09 1.44 15.40
C VAL A 51 -0.55 0.18 16.06
N ARG A 52 -0.28 0.17 17.37
CA ARG A 52 0.13 -1.06 18.08
C ARG A 52 -0.96 -2.14 18.02
N ALA A 53 -2.24 -1.76 18.12
CA ALA A 53 -3.35 -2.71 17.95
C ALA A 53 -3.42 -3.26 16.52
N LEU A 54 -3.24 -2.40 15.51
CA LEU A 54 -3.15 -2.82 14.11
C LEU A 54 -1.99 -3.80 13.88
N CYS A 55 -0.81 -3.53 14.47
CA CYS A 55 0.37 -4.39 14.38
C CYS A 55 0.13 -5.77 15.00
N ARG A 56 -0.57 -5.84 16.15
CA ARG A 56 -0.97 -7.15 16.73
C ARG A 56 -1.87 -7.92 15.77
N LYS A 57 -2.84 -7.24 15.15
CA LYS A 57 -3.72 -7.84 14.14
C LYS A 57 -2.96 -8.23 12.86
N ALA A 58 -1.91 -7.52 12.49
CA ALA A 58 -1.05 -7.86 11.36
C ALA A 58 -0.32 -9.19 11.58
N ILE A 59 0.16 -9.42 12.80
CA ILE A 59 0.79 -10.69 13.23
C ILE A 59 -0.26 -11.79 13.40
N GLN A 60 -1.44 -11.47 13.93
CA GLN A 60 -2.51 -12.45 14.12
C GLN A 60 -3.82 -11.94 13.50
N PRO A 61 -4.03 -12.13 12.19
CA PRO A 61 -5.19 -11.54 11.50
C PRO A 61 -6.52 -12.24 11.79
N VAL A 62 -6.46 -13.47 12.28
CA VAL A 62 -7.64 -14.28 12.58
C VAL A 62 -7.68 -14.61 14.07
N ASP A 63 -8.69 -14.05 14.73
CA ASP A 63 -9.09 -14.47 16.06
C ASP A 63 -9.98 -15.72 15.93
N VAL A 64 -9.59 -16.82 16.57
CA VAL A 64 -10.44 -18.01 16.67
C VAL A 64 -11.24 -17.88 17.97
N PRO A 65 -12.58 -17.70 17.91
CA PRO A 65 -13.40 -17.55 19.11
C PRO A 65 -13.30 -18.78 20.02
N ALA A 66 -13.41 -18.57 21.33
CA ALA A 66 -13.46 -19.65 22.31
C ALA A 66 -14.57 -20.66 21.97
N GLY A 67 -14.24 -21.96 21.99
CA GLY A 67 -15.18 -23.04 21.67
C GLY A 67 -15.32 -23.39 20.18
N ARG A 68 -14.63 -22.68 19.28
CA ARG A 68 -14.43 -23.15 17.89
C ARG A 68 -13.18 -24.04 17.81
N PRO A 69 -13.17 -25.07 16.94
CA PRO A 69 -11.94 -25.79 16.65
C PRO A 69 -10.91 -24.81 16.08
N ALA A 70 -9.64 -25.00 16.46
CA ALA A 70 -8.54 -24.28 15.84
C ALA A 70 -8.61 -24.43 14.31
N LEU A 71 -8.15 -23.41 13.59
CA LEU A 71 -7.96 -23.56 12.15
C LEU A 71 -7.04 -24.75 11.89
N GLU A 72 -7.37 -25.58 10.90
CA GLU A 72 -6.54 -26.71 10.48
C GLU A 72 -5.09 -26.27 10.21
N TRP A 73 -4.93 -25.03 9.72
CA TRP A 73 -3.65 -24.37 9.49
C TRP A 73 -3.68 -22.95 10.07
N PRO A 74 -2.62 -22.50 10.79
CA PRO A 74 -2.53 -21.13 11.29
C PRO A 74 -2.72 -20.11 10.16
N ALA A 75 -3.43 -19.01 10.42
CA ALA A 75 -3.50 -17.92 9.46
C ALA A 75 -2.11 -17.30 9.28
N PRO A 76 -1.70 -16.94 8.04
CA PRO A 76 -0.42 -16.27 7.83
C PRO A 76 -0.46 -14.85 8.43
N HIS A 77 0.70 -14.30 8.73
CA HIS A 77 0.85 -12.86 8.93
C HIS A 77 0.46 -12.12 7.65
N VAL A 78 0.10 -10.85 7.78
CA VAL A 78 0.00 -9.96 6.61
C VAL A 78 1.39 -9.63 6.07
N ALA A 79 1.47 -9.11 4.84
CA ALA A 79 2.75 -8.74 4.23
C ALA A 79 3.33 -7.48 4.90
N ALA A 80 2.51 -6.46 5.07
CA ALA A 80 2.92 -5.20 5.66
C ALA A 80 1.83 -4.54 6.51
N VAL A 81 2.24 -3.55 7.30
CA VAL A 81 1.37 -2.54 7.89
C VAL A 81 1.64 -1.20 7.21
N CYS A 82 0.60 -0.52 6.72
CA CYS A 82 0.73 0.79 6.11
C CYS A 82 0.15 1.89 7.01
N VAL A 83 0.96 2.91 7.29
CA VAL A 83 0.65 4.02 8.22
C VAL A 83 1.14 5.37 7.69
N TYR A 84 0.80 6.47 8.37
CA TYR A 84 1.46 7.75 8.14
C TYR A 84 2.93 7.74 8.60
N PRO A 85 3.82 8.55 7.97
CA PRO A 85 5.26 8.57 8.28
C PRO A 85 5.58 8.77 9.76
N MET A 86 4.82 9.64 10.45
CA MET A 86 4.99 9.92 11.88
C MET A 86 4.79 8.70 12.78
N LEU A 87 4.06 7.69 12.32
CA LEU A 87 3.74 6.48 13.08
C LEU A 87 4.63 5.30 12.72
N VAL A 88 5.53 5.46 11.72
CA VAL A 88 6.49 4.43 11.33
C VAL A 88 7.33 3.93 12.52
N PRO A 89 7.91 4.79 13.38
CA PRO A 89 8.69 4.30 14.52
C PRO A 89 7.87 3.42 15.47
N THR A 90 6.60 3.77 15.70
CA THR A 90 5.70 2.96 16.54
C THR A 90 5.40 1.60 15.91
N ALA A 91 5.15 1.57 14.59
CA ALA A 91 4.92 0.32 13.87
C ALA A 91 6.18 -0.57 13.86
N LYS A 92 7.38 0.02 13.64
CA LYS A 92 8.65 -0.71 13.66
C LYS A 92 8.96 -1.33 15.01
N GLU A 93 8.71 -0.61 16.10
CA GLU A 93 8.83 -1.13 17.45
C GLU A 93 7.87 -2.31 17.68
N ALA A 94 6.58 -2.12 17.34
CA ALA A 94 5.55 -3.12 17.58
C ALA A 94 5.69 -4.40 16.73
N LEU A 95 6.31 -4.31 15.56
CA LEU A 95 6.50 -5.42 14.62
C LEU A 95 7.91 -6.04 14.69
N ALA A 96 8.75 -5.61 15.63
CA ALA A 96 10.10 -6.13 15.77
C ALA A 96 10.12 -7.66 15.86
N GLY A 97 10.91 -8.30 14.98
CA GLY A 97 11.04 -9.77 14.92
C GLY A 97 9.88 -10.53 14.29
N SER A 98 8.80 -9.87 13.87
CA SER A 98 7.63 -10.53 13.26
C SER A 98 7.81 -10.91 11.79
N GLY A 99 8.72 -10.24 11.07
CA GLY A 99 8.87 -10.37 9.62
C GLY A 99 7.83 -9.60 8.80
N VAL A 100 6.89 -8.88 9.43
CA VAL A 100 5.94 -7.99 8.75
C VAL A 100 6.62 -6.67 8.40
N ASN A 101 6.48 -6.22 7.16
CA ASN A 101 7.04 -4.95 6.70
C ASN A 101 6.25 -3.74 7.23
N VAL A 102 6.87 -2.57 7.26
CA VAL A 102 6.19 -1.29 7.50
C VAL A 102 6.26 -0.44 6.24
N ALA A 103 5.10 -0.20 5.65
CA ALA A 103 4.90 0.76 4.58
C ALA A 103 4.48 2.12 5.15
N ALA A 104 4.84 3.19 4.45
CA ALA A 104 4.38 4.54 4.75
C ALA A 104 3.82 5.22 3.51
N VAL A 105 2.63 5.83 3.63
CA VAL A 105 2.18 6.79 2.62
C VAL A 105 2.96 8.09 2.82
N ALA A 106 3.91 8.34 1.93
CA ALA A 106 4.73 9.55 1.97
C ALA A 106 4.49 10.35 0.69
N THR A 107 5.31 11.37 0.46
CA THR A 107 5.26 12.23 -0.73
C THR A 107 3.96 13.03 -0.84
N GLY A 108 3.41 13.46 0.30
CA GLY A 108 2.26 14.37 0.30
C GLY A 108 0.90 13.70 0.05
N PHE A 109 0.72 12.47 0.53
CA PHE A 109 -0.59 11.81 0.57
C PHE A 109 -1.65 12.67 1.31
N PRO A 110 -2.94 12.64 0.91
CA PRO A 110 -3.50 11.89 -0.23
C PRO A 110 -3.43 12.64 -1.56
N SER A 111 -3.09 13.93 -1.58
CA SER A 111 -3.27 14.78 -2.76
C SER A 111 -2.09 14.74 -3.74
N GLY A 112 -0.87 14.52 -3.25
CA GLY A 112 0.37 14.71 -4.02
C GLY A 112 0.62 16.18 -4.40
N GLN A 113 -0.18 17.12 -3.91
CA GLN A 113 -0.19 18.55 -4.29
C GLN A 113 0.74 19.38 -3.39
N TYR A 114 1.95 18.89 -3.18
CA TYR A 114 3.00 19.58 -2.42
C TYR A 114 4.22 19.82 -3.31
N PRO A 115 5.02 20.87 -3.03
CA PRO A 115 6.30 21.06 -3.71
C PRO A 115 7.14 19.79 -3.71
N LEU A 116 7.78 19.48 -4.84
CA LEU A 116 8.53 18.23 -5.01
C LEU A 116 9.61 18.06 -3.94
N ASP A 117 10.31 19.13 -3.56
CA ASP A 117 11.35 19.09 -2.54
C ASP A 117 10.80 18.66 -1.17
N ILE A 118 9.60 19.12 -0.80
CA ILE A 118 8.90 18.69 0.42
C ILE A 118 8.52 17.22 0.34
N ARG A 119 7.97 16.77 -0.79
CA ARG A 119 7.61 15.36 -1.00
C ARG A 119 8.82 14.43 -0.94
N LEU A 120 9.96 14.84 -1.51
CA LEU A 120 11.20 14.09 -1.45
C LEU A 120 11.81 14.05 -0.04
N ARG A 121 11.66 15.13 0.74
CA ARG A 121 12.06 15.14 2.17
C ARG A 121 11.20 14.21 2.99
N ASP A 122 9.88 14.26 2.83
CA ASP A 122 8.93 13.37 3.50
C ASP A 122 9.25 11.88 3.24
N CYS A 123 9.57 11.53 1.98
CA CYS A 123 10.08 10.20 1.62
C CYS A 123 11.36 9.83 2.39
N VAL A 124 12.37 10.70 2.40
CA VAL A 124 13.63 10.47 3.12
C VAL A 124 13.40 10.31 4.62
N ASP A 125 12.54 11.14 5.20
CA ASP A 125 12.24 11.12 6.63
C ASP A 125 11.51 9.83 7.04
N ALA A 126 10.56 9.36 6.22
CA ALA A 126 9.88 8.08 6.42
C ALA A 126 10.86 6.89 6.39
N ILE A 127 11.82 6.90 5.45
CA ILE A 127 12.87 5.86 5.37
C ILE A 127 13.81 5.95 6.58
N ALA A 128 14.20 7.15 6.98
CA ALA A 128 15.04 7.38 8.15
C ALA A 128 14.36 6.95 9.46
N ALA A 129 13.03 7.02 9.52
CA ALA A 129 12.19 6.50 10.60
C ALA A 129 12.06 4.97 10.59
N GLY A 130 12.48 4.31 9.50
CA GLY A 130 12.59 2.86 9.38
C GLY A 130 11.58 2.20 8.45
N ALA A 131 10.87 2.95 7.61
CA ALA A 131 9.95 2.39 6.62
C ALA A 131 10.69 1.41 5.69
N ASP A 132 10.10 0.24 5.47
CA ASP A 132 10.58 -0.76 4.52
C ASP A 132 10.06 -0.46 3.10
N GLU A 133 8.94 0.25 3.00
CA GLU A 133 8.23 0.55 1.77
C GLU A 133 7.66 1.98 1.80
N ILE A 134 7.66 2.66 0.66
CA ILE A 134 7.11 4.00 0.47
C ILE A 134 6.03 3.95 -0.59
N ASP A 135 4.83 4.38 -0.23
CA ASP A 135 3.69 4.49 -1.12
C ASP A 135 3.56 5.96 -1.57
N MET A 136 4.04 6.24 -2.79
CA MET A 136 4.02 7.58 -3.40
C MET A 136 2.73 7.83 -4.17
N VAL A 137 2.15 9.03 -4.08
CA VAL A 137 1.02 9.43 -4.94
C VAL A 137 1.53 10.29 -6.10
N ILE A 138 1.10 9.98 -7.34
CA ILE A 138 1.45 10.82 -8.50
C ILE A 138 0.68 12.15 -8.47
N SER A 139 1.23 13.18 -9.12
CA SER A 139 0.48 14.40 -9.39
C SER A 139 -0.55 14.16 -10.50
N ARG A 140 -1.82 13.94 -10.12
CA ARG A 140 -2.94 13.79 -11.08
C ARG A 140 -3.12 15.06 -11.92
N GLY A 141 -2.89 16.23 -11.34
CA GLY A 141 -2.96 17.51 -12.06
C GLY A 141 -1.94 17.59 -13.22
N LEU A 142 -0.71 17.14 -12.99
CA LEU A 142 0.29 17.03 -14.07
C LEU A 142 -0.13 15.99 -15.10
N PHE A 143 -0.70 14.87 -14.67
CA PHE A 143 -1.12 13.79 -15.55
C PHE A 143 -2.21 14.27 -16.52
N LEU A 144 -3.27 14.87 -15.97
CA LEU A 144 -4.40 15.40 -16.73
C LEU A 144 -4.01 16.61 -17.61
N ALA A 145 -2.93 17.31 -17.26
CA ALA A 145 -2.32 18.35 -18.09
C ALA A 145 -1.37 17.82 -19.18
N GLY A 146 -1.20 16.49 -19.31
CA GLY A 146 -0.30 15.86 -20.28
C GLY A 146 1.19 16.05 -19.96
N ARG A 147 1.53 16.43 -18.73
CA ARG A 147 2.90 16.71 -18.26
C ARG A 147 3.61 15.43 -17.80
N PHE A 148 3.64 14.43 -18.67
CA PHE A 148 4.15 13.09 -18.32
C PHE A 148 5.65 13.07 -18.00
N ASP A 149 6.45 13.92 -18.63
CA ASP A 149 7.89 14.02 -18.36
C ASP A 149 8.17 14.50 -16.94
N ASP A 150 7.35 15.42 -16.42
CA ASP A 150 7.47 15.89 -15.04
C ASP A 150 7.12 14.77 -14.06
N ILE A 151 6.02 14.04 -14.29
CA ILE A 151 5.67 12.88 -13.45
C ILE A 151 6.78 11.84 -13.47
N ALA A 152 7.32 11.53 -14.64
CA ALA A 152 8.42 10.59 -14.77
C ALA A 152 9.67 11.09 -14.03
N GLN A 153 9.93 12.40 -14.02
CA GLN A 153 10.99 12.99 -13.22
C GLN A 153 10.72 12.85 -11.72
N GLU A 154 9.52 13.17 -11.24
CA GLU A 154 9.14 13.01 -9.83
C GLU A 154 9.34 11.55 -9.35
N ILE A 155 8.93 10.58 -10.17
CA ILE A 155 9.09 9.15 -9.88
C ILE A 155 10.57 8.76 -9.84
N ARG A 156 11.38 9.21 -10.82
CA ARG A 156 12.82 8.92 -10.85
C ARG A 156 13.54 9.49 -9.61
N GLU A 157 13.22 10.72 -9.23
CA GLU A 157 13.82 11.36 -8.06
C GLU A 157 13.42 10.65 -6.76
N THR A 158 12.14 10.33 -6.61
CA THR A 158 11.65 9.57 -5.44
C THR A 158 12.30 8.18 -5.39
N ARG A 159 12.39 7.47 -6.53
CA ARG A 159 13.05 6.17 -6.62
C ARG A 159 14.52 6.25 -6.23
N ALA A 160 15.23 7.30 -6.64
CA ALA A 160 16.63 7.49 -6.25
C ALA A 160 16.76 7.62 -4.72
N ARG A 161 15.85 8.35 -4.06
CA ARG A 161 15.83 8.47 -2.59
C ARG A 161 15.49 7.16 -1.88
N CYS A 162 14.55 6.38 -2.42
CA CYS A 162 14.25 5.05 -1.87
C CYS A 162 15.42 4.07 -2.04
N ALA A 163 16.13 4.13 -3.17
CA ALA A 163 17.24 3.21 -3.46
C ALA A 163 18.52 3.56 -2.66
N GLN A 164 18.81 4.85 -2.48
CA GLN A 164 20.00 5.34 -1.81
C GLN A 164 19.62 6.45 -0.80
N PRO A 165 18.93 6.11 0.29
CA PRO A 165 18.54 7.08 1.29
C PRO A 165 19.78 7.57 2.07
N PRO A 166 19.82 8.85 2.49
CA PRO A 166 20.91 9.35 3.34
C PRO A 166 21.00 8.64 4.70
N LYS A 167 19.87 8.13 5.21
CA LYS A 167 19.77 7.40 6.47
C LYS A 167 18.69 6.33 6.35
N GLY A 168 18.93 5.19 6.99
CA GLY A 168 18.06 4.01 6.89
C GLY A 168 18.57 3.04 5.83
N LYS A 169 17.80 1.98 5.59
CA LYS A 169 18.07 1.00 4.53
C LYS A 169 17.26 1.35 3.28
N PRO A 170 17.63 0.85 2.09
CA PRO A 170 16.81 1.01 0.90
C PRO A 170 15.37 0.55 1.15
N ALA A 171 14.41 1.31 0.63
CA ALA A 171 12.99 1.03 0.73
C ALA A 171 12.40 0.67 -0.63
N HIS A 172 11.37 -0.17 -0.65
CA HIS A 172 10.61 -0.45 -1.86
C HIS A 172 9.73 0.77 -2.20
N LEU A 173 9.64 1.16 -3.47
CA LEU A 173 8.76 2.25 -3.91
C LEU A 173 7.52 1.66 -4.58
N LYS A 174 6.34 1.96 -4.02
CA LYS A 174 5.04 1.77 -4.67
C LYS A 174 4.53 3.12 -5.18
N ILE A 175 3.77 3.08 -6.27
CA ILE A 175 3.24 4.29 -6.91
C ILE A 175 1.73 4.16 -7.01
N ILE A 176 1.04 5.01 -6.28
CA ILE A 176 -0.40 5.21 -6.31
C ILE A 176 -0.71 6.12 -7.50
N LEU A 177 -1.33 5.53 -8.52
CA LEU A 177 -1.77 6.24 -9.73
C LEU A 177 -3.08 7.01 -9.55
N GLU A 178 -3.86 6.65 -8.52
CA GLU A 178 -5.20 7.21 -8.28
C GLU A 178 -6.12 7.02 -9.49
N THR A 179 -6.20 5.79 -10.02
CA THR A 179 -6.92 5.48 -11.27
C THR A 179 -8.38 5.92 -11.29
N GLY A 180 -9.01 6.08 -10.12
CA GLY A 180 -10.37 6.61 -10.00
C GLY A 180 -10.52 8.09 -10.40
N GLU A 181 -9.42 8.84 -10.44
CA GLU A 181 -9.36 10.25 -10.84
C GLU A 181 -8.68 10.47 -12.21
N LEU A 182 -8.36 9.38 -12.93
CA LEU A 182 -7.73 9.47 -14.26
C LEU A 182 -8.74 9.56 -15.41
N GLU A 183 -10.02 9.77 -15.11
CA GLU A 183 -11.16 10.04 -16.02
C GLU A 183 -11.55 8.91 -16.98
N THR A 184 -10.60 8.25 -17.66
CA THR A 184 -10.88 7.26 -18.69
C THR A 184 -10.03 5.99 -18.55
N LEU A 185 -10.50 4.89 -19.15
CA LEU A 185 -9.77 3.61 -19.15
C LEU A 185 -8.50 3.66 -20.02
N GLU A 186 -8.41 4.58 -20.97
CA GLU A 186 -7.19 4.81 -21.76
C GLU A 186 -6.02 5.33 -20.91
N ASN A 187 -6.34 5.99 -19.80
CA ASN A 187 -5.34 6.57 -18.90
C ASN A 187 -4.82 5.58 -17.85
N VAL A 188 -5.39 4.36 -17.78
CA VAL A 188 -5.07 3.29 -16.83
C VAL A 188 -4.30 2.16 -17.51
#